data_AF-A0A2E7D1Y2-F1
#
_entry.id   AF-A0A2E7D1Y2-F1
#
_cell.length_a   1.000
_cell.length_b   1.000
_cell.length_c   1.000
_cell.angle_alpha   90.00
_cell.angle_beta   90.00
_cell.angle_gamma   90.00
#
_symmetry.space_group_name_H-M   'P 1'
#
loop_
_entity.id
_entity.type
_entity.pdbx_description
1 polymer ?
#
loop_
_entity_poly.entity_id
_entity_poly.type
_entity_poly.pdbx_seq_one_letter_code
_entity_poly.pdbx_strand_id
1 'polypeptide(L)'
;MRVASQSVRITDSIEGIDVRIEAGWQVFNLALNSSAKTNSIQSGARPPHSIKSNKRNIKTFGYGLNGSLCVTSNSELTVRSQLSTMSLRSDCYRATQQVVNSQKDETMKQQLITMLVLGSLAFPAAADEKAKKETKPRPPVTKKTPDAFPEGIVRFNGMLVGRLVKKDVETGTFLINVDAIPRVWRNSKAENPKSIVGKNVIVNGVSGKWLDVLLVVKEGETLECEAHHVRGEQLTFPGELLRKVAPYDPKDYPVLPEQFRGFNGAVAAKIVKKDREMFELIVQVDRVIDTWKNNRAKNAKTIEGKQMMLAGFWRRKEQYHGLKVGDHIEVGIQHIGMRSEHLTVAEFIRKTEGIPGKRPVARSKETEEGGLPDGMNGFLGSLVGTLVEKDVEKGTLVMKVDAVPRIWRQNRARKPKSIIGKNVRIEGVSNRLLDVLLTTRKGETLEVAGRHVRGNSLTFPGELFRKVAPYKPEDYPVLPDEFRGFQGMVSAQIVKKDKTMYGLIIKVTDVNRSFNGSKAKKPESIKGKTAILSGFWRRKDVYGKLNVGDRIEAVVRNEVTGTDVLSVIEGVRKVGESENPKKERTEKPREER
;
A
#
# COMPACT_ATOMS: atom_id res chain seq x y z
N MET A 1 -47.95 30.22 -29.02
CA MET A 1 -49.01 30.32 -28.01
C MET A 1 -48.38 30.60 -26.66
N ARG A 2 -48.60 31.81 -26.11
CA ARG A 2 -48.29 32.21 -24.73
C ARG A 2 -49.60 32.17 -23.96
N VAL A 3 -49.68 31.47 -22.83
CA VAL A 3 -50.58 31.74 -21.68
C VAL A 3 -49.96 31.00 -20.48
N ALA A 4 -49.23 31.69 -19.60
CA ALA A 4 -49.64 32.33 -18.35
C ALA A 4 -49.55 31.41 -17.11
N SER A 5 -48.65 31.79 -16.20
CA SER A 5 -48.54 31.29 -14.84
C SER A 5 -49.64 31.92 -13.97
N GLN A 6 -50.42 31.11 -13.26
CA GLN A 6 -51.26 31.58 -12.16
C GLN A 6 -50.64 31.17 -10.83
N SER A 7 -50.30 32.18 -10.04
CA SER A 7 -50.03 32.10 -8.61
C SER A 7 -51.36 32.25 -7.86
N VAL A 8 -51.71 31.28 -7.01
CA VAL A 8 -52.80 31.39 -6.05
C VAL A 8 -52.20 31.36 -4.65
N ARG A 9 -52.35 32.47 -3.92
CA ARG A 9 -52.24 32.53 -2.46
C ARG A 9 -53.65 32.32 -1.90
N ILE A 10 -53.81 31.37 -1.00
CA ILE A 10 -54.94 31.32 -0.08
C ILE A 10 -54.35 31.34 1.33
N THR A 11 -54.65 32.41 2.03
CA THR A 11 -54.58 32.58 3.48
C THR A 11 -55.88 32.03 4.07
N ASP A 12 -55.81 31.07 4.99
CA ASP A 12 -56.22 31.26 6.38
C ASP A 12 -56.27 29.94 7.15
N SER A 13 -56.03 30.12 8.43
CA SER A 13 -55.77 29.22 9.54
C SER A 13 -56.96 28.35 9.96
N ILE A 14 -56.70 27.07 10.28
CA ILE A 14 -57.44 26.30 11.29
C ILE A 14 -56.44 25.54 12.16
N GLU A 15 -56.74 25.55 13.44
CA GLU A 15 -55.96 25.17 14.61
C GLU A 15 -55.60 23.67 14.69
N GLY A 16 -54.45 23.42 15.36
CA GLY A 16 -54.26 22.28 16.26
C GLY A 16 -54.02 20.91 15.63
N ILE A 17 -52.75 20.48 15.61
CA ILE A 17 -52.28 19.15 16.06
C ILE A 17 -50.74 19.20 16.09
N ASP A 18 -50.18 18.96 17.27
CA ASP A 18 -48.75 18.77 17.50
C ASP A 18 -48.32 17.42 16.90
N VAL A 19 -47.46 17.43 15.87
CA VAL A 19 -46.79 16.21 15.37
C VAL A 19 -45.31 16.27 15.70
N ARG A 20 -44.95 15.45 16.69
CA ARG A 20 -43.58 15.12 17.08
C ARG A 20 -43.02 14.12 16.06
N ILE A 21 -42.03 14.52 15.26
CA ILE A 21 -41.34 13.62 14.31
C ILE A 21 -40.17 12.94 15.04
N GLU A 22 -40.33 11.65 15.37
CA GLU A 22 -39.22 10.76 15.70
C GLU A 22 -38.84 9.93 14.47
N ALA A 23 -37.58 10.04 14.02
CA ALA A 23 -37.05 9.27 12.90
C ALA A 23 -36.58 7.88 13.40
N GLY A 24 -37.42 6.86 13.24
CA GLY A 24 -37.06 5.46 13.39
C GLY A 24 -36.76 4.80 12.03
N TRP A 25 -35.60 4.15 11.91
CA TRP A 25 -35.24 3.32 10.75
C TRP A 25 -35.76 1.89 10.95
N GLN A 26 -36.61 1.40 10.03
CA GLN A 26 -36.96 -0.02 9.90
C GLN A 26 -36.33 -0.60 8.62
N VAL A 27 -35.76 -1.79 8.76
CA VAL A 27 -35.13 -2.60 7.70
C VAL A 27 -36.18 -3.56 7.14
N PHE A 28 -36.43 -3.52 5.83
CA PHE A 28 -37.22 -4.52 5.10
C PHE A 28 -36.32 -5.70 4.68
N ASN A 29 -36.72 -6.93 5.04
CA ASN A 29 -36.23 -8.17 4.45
C ASN A 29 -37.28 -8.66 3.44
N LEU A 30 -36.87 -8.84 2.19
CA LEU A 30 -37.68 -9.48 1.14
C LEU A 30 -37.17 -10.91 0.93
N ALA A 31 -38.02 -11.88 1.28
CA ALA A 31 -37.85 -13.29 0.98
C ALA A 31 -38.69 -13.63 -0.26
N LEU A 32 -38.05 -14.18 -1.30
CA LEU A 32 -38.71 -14.74 -2.48
C LEU A 32 -38.90 -16.25 -2.27
N ASN A 33 -40.16 -16.68 -2.21
CA ASN A 33 -40.57 -18.06 -2.36
C ASN A 33 -40.82 -18.36 -3.84
N SER A 34 -40.22 -19.42 -4.38
CA SER A 34 -40.69 -20.06 -5.61
C SER A 34 -40.93 -21.55 -5.36
N SER A 35 -42.20 -21.94 -5.49
CA SER A 35 -42.66 -23.32 -5.49
C SER A 35 -42.58 -23.89 -6.90
N ALA A 36 -42.01 -25.07 -7.06
CA ALA A 36 -42.28 -25.95 -8.20
C ALA A 36 -42.20 -27.41 -7.76
N LYS A 37 -43.32 -28.11 -7.94
CA LYS A 37 -43.54 -29.54 -7.68
C LYS A 37 -42.82 -30.39 -8.73
N THR A 38 -42.20 -31.49 -8.31
CA THR A 38 -42.08 -32.71 -9.12
C THR A 38 -42.12 -33.97 -8.24
N ASN A 39 -42.79 -34.99 -8.80
CA ASN A 39 -43.30 -36.20 -8.15
C ASN A 39 -42.19 -37.19 -7.70
N SER A 40 -42.38 -37.82 -6.54
CA SER A 40 -41.65 -39.03 -6.12
C SER A 40 -42.57 -40.25 -6.18
N ILE A 41 -42.17 -41.28 -6.93
CA ILE A 41 -42.77 -42.61 -6.91
C ILE A 41 -42.04 -43.46 -5.84
N GLN A 42 -42.84 -44.19 -5.06
CA GLN A 42 -42.43 -45.13 -4.02
C GLN A 42 -42.01 -46.49 -4.59
N SER A 43 -40.94 -47.05 -4.03
CA SER A 43 -40.77 -48.47 -3.64
C SER A 43 -39.44 -48.55 -2.88
N GLY A 44 -39.21 -49.33 -1.84
CA GLY A 44 -39.91 -50.47 -1.27
C GLY A 44 -38.84 -51.49 -0.84
N ALA A 45 -38.92 -51.93 0.42
CA ALA A 45 -38.25 -53.10 1.02
C ALA A 45 -36.79 -53.01 1.53
N ARG A 46 -36.60 -53.73 2.65
CA ARG A 46 -35.48 -53.83 3.60
C ARG A 46 -34.73 -55.20 3.41
N PRO A 47 -33.64 -55.48 4.16
CA PRO A 47 -32.46 -56.25 3.73
C PRO A 47 -32.51 -57.73 4.21
N PRO A 48 -31.45 -58.59 4.12
CA PRO A 48 -30.22 -58.51 4.96
C PRO A 48 -28.90 -59.08 4.32
N HIS A 49 -27.75 -58.79 4.93
CA HIS A 49 -26.73 -59.78 5.40
C HIS A 49 -25.34 -59.16 5.62
N SER A 50 -24.72 -59.61 6.71
CA SER A 50 -23.38 -59.30 7.21
C SER A 50 -22.24 -59.84 6.34
N ILE A 51 -21.05 -59.24 6.39
CA ILE A 51 -19.74 -59.91 6.51
C ILE A 51 -18.69 -58.91 7.03
N LYS A 52 -17.81 -59.40 7.92
CA LYS A 52 -16.68 -58.73 8.55
C LYS A 52 -15.50 -58.56 7.57
N SER A 53 -14.73 -57.47 7.66
CA SER A 53 -13.28 -57.49 7.99
C SER A 53 -12.52 -56.18 7.67
N ASN A 54 -11.80 -55.72 8.69
CA ASN A 54 -10.44 -55.17 8.77
C ASN A 54 -9.78 -54.26 7.69
N LYS A 55 -9.15 -53.22 8.26
CA LYS A 55 -7.85 -52.56 7.94
C LYS A 55 -7.76 -51.44 6.88
N ARG A 56 -7.39 -50.27 7.45
CA ARG A 56 -6.36 -49.29 7.04
C ARG A 56 -6.53 -48.49 5.74
N ASN A 57 -6.73 -47.19 6.00
CA ASN A 57 -5.96 -46.04 5.54
C ASN A 57 -5.72 -45.77 4.04
N ILE A 58 -6.16 -44.54 3.70
CA ILE A 58 -5.62 -43.59 2.73
C ILE A 58 -5.89 -43.95 1.26
N LYS A 59 -6.98 -43.36 0.74
CA LYS A 59 -7.08 -42.97 -0.66
C LYS A 59 -7.29 -41.46 -0.77
N THR A 60 -6.31 -40.82 -1.38
CA THR A 60 -6.48 -39.67 -2.25
C THR A 60 -7.51 -39.98 -3.32
N PHE A 61 -8.47 -39.08 -3.55
CA PHE A 61 -9.25 -39.01 -4.78
C PHE A 61 -9.36 -37.55 -5.19
N GLY A 62 -8.88 -37.25 -6.39
CA GLY A 62 -9.33 -36.09 -7.16
C GLY A 62 -10.49 -36.50 -8.04
N TYR A 63 -11.38 -35.53 -8.32
CA TYR A 63 -12.24 -35.29 -9.48
C TYR A 63 -12.78 -33.87 -9.20
N GLY A 64 -12.86 -32.90 -10.11
CA GLY A 64 -13.10 -32.95 -11.53
C GLY A 64 -14.36 -32.12 -11.80
N LEU A 65 -14.25 -31.13 -12.71
CA LEU A 65 -15.33 -30.53 -13.52
C LEU A 65 -16.38 -29.64 -12.82
N ASN A 66 -16.46 -28.35 -13.20
CA ASN A 66 -17.41 -27.86 -14.21
C ASN A 66 -17.59 -26.33 -14.18
N GLY A 67 -17.86 -25.77 -15.38
CA GLY A 67 -18.91 -24.77 -15.54
C GLY A 67 -18.47 -23.32 -15.65
N SER A 68 -18.13 -22.89 -16.87
CA SER A 68 -18.17 -21.48 -17.26
C SER A 68 -19.63 -21.09 -17.56
N LEU A 69 -20.17 -20.09 -16.87
CA LEU A 69 -21.44 -19.45 -17.22
C LEU A 69 -21.16 -17.98 -17.51
N CYS A 70 -21.27 -17.61 -18.79
CA CYS A 70 -21.35 -16.22 -19.23
C CYS A 70 -22.75 -15.70 -18.92
N VAL A 71 -22.84 -14.61 -18.17
CA VAL A 71 -24.05 -13.79 -18.08
C VAL A 71 -23.68 -12.40 -18.59
N THR A 72 -24.19 -12.05 -19.77
CA THR A 72 -24.25 -10.68 -20.26
C THR A 72 -25.45 -10.01 -19.62
N SER A 73 -25.24 -8.93 -18.85
CA SER A 73 -26.31 -8.01 -18.46
C SER A 73 -25.92 -6.60 -18.88
N ASN A 74 -26.61 -6.10 -19.92
CA ASN A 74 -26.72 -4.68 -20.21
C ASN A 74 -27.61 -4.04 -19.14
N SER A 75 -27.10 -3.03 -18.45
CA SER A 75 -27.94 -2.01 -17.84
C SER A 75 -27.20 -0.68 -17.82
N GLU A 76 -27.73 0.27 -18.60
CA GLU A 76 -27.39 1.67 -18.56
C GLU A 76 -27.78 2.24 -17.19
N LEU A 77 -26.82 2.86 -16.50
CA LEU A 77 -27.04 3.58 -15.26
C LEU A 77 -26.73 5.05 -15.49
N THR A 78 -27.79 5.80 -15.79
CA THR A 78 -27.80 7.26 -15.86
C THR A 78 -27.64 7.83 -14.45
N VAL A 79 -26.43 8.28 -14.11
CA VAL A 79 -26.17 9.01 -12.86
C VAL A 79 -26.58 10.48 -13.04
N ARG A 80 -27.71 10.88 -12.46
CA ARG A 80 -28.03 12.29 -12.22
C ARG A 80 -27.30 12.77 -10.97
N SER A 81 -26.38 13.72 -11.14
CA SER A 81 -25.70 14.41 -10.05
C SER A 81 -26.65 15.42 -9.39
N GLN A 82 -26.95 15.24 -8.10
CA GLN A 82 -27.49 16.32 -7.26
C GLN A 82 -26.33 17.07 -6.60
N LEU A 83 -26.15 18.31 -7.04
CA LEU A 83 -25.34 19.33 -6.37
C LEU A 83 -26.07 19.78 -5.11
N SER A 84 -25.48 19.54 -3.93
CA SER A 84 -25.86 20.22 -2.69
C SER A 84 -24.88 21.35 -2.44
N THR A 85 -25.38 22.57 -2.52
CA THR A 85 -24.73 23.81 -2.10
C THR A 85 -24.80 23.91 -0.58
N MET A 86 -23.66 23.78 0.12
CA MET A 86 -23.56 24.19 1.51
C MET A 86 -23.08 25.64 1.58
N SER A 87 -23.99 26.49 2.06
CA SER A 87 -23.74 27.85 2.53
C SER A 87 -22.89 27.82 3.79
N LEU A 88 -21.70 28.44 3.75
CA LEU A 88 -20.91 28.75 4.94
C LEU A 88 -21.05 30.24 5.24
N ARG A 89 -21.71 30.53 6.38
CA ARG A 89 -21.58 31.79 7.09
C ARG A 89 -20.14 31.90 7.63
N SER A 90 -19.48 33.02 7.34
CA SER A 90 -18.28 33.45 8.06
C SER A 90 -18.55 34.84 8.62
N ASP A 91 -18.63 34.90 9.94
CA ASP A 91 -18.63 36.15 10.68
C ASP A 91 -17.20 36.64 10.90
N CYS A 92 -17.00 37.91 10.53
CA CYS A 92 -16.15 38.93 11.11
C CYS A 92 -14.87 38.53 11.87
N TYR A 93 -13.71 38.88 11.30
CA TYR A 93 -12.65 39.57 12.04
C TYR A 93 -12.07 40.69 11.17
N ARG A 94 -12.02 41.91 11.72
CA ARG A 94 -11.61 43.17 11.08
C ARG A 94 -10.43 43.75 11.86
N ALA A 95 -9.57 44.45 11.12
CA ALA A 95 -8.44 45.30 11.53
C ALA A 95 -7.15 44.54 11.91
N THR A 96 -5.95 44.90 11.44
CA THR A 96 -5.41 46.23 11.14
C THR A 96 -4.41 46.19 9.95
N GLN A 97 -4.52 47.18 9.06
CA GLN A 97 -3.48 47.54 8.09
C GLN A 97 -2.39 48.37 8.80
N GLN A 98 -1.13 48.13 8.47
CA GLN A 98 -0.08 49.14 8.56
C GLN A 98 0.84 49.06 7.35
N VAL A 99 1.03 50.25 6.77
CA VAL A 99 1.78 50.61 5.58
C VAL A 99 3.27 50.68 5.92
N VAL A 100 4.13 49.99 5.17
CA VAL A 100 5.52 50.43 4.94
C VAL A 100 5.94 50.00 3.52
N ASN A 101 6.22 51.01 2.69
CA ASN A 101 6.91 50.90 1.41
C ASN A 101 8.39 50.53 1.62
N SER A 102 8.99 49.74 0.72
CA SER A 102 10.23 50.14 0.00
C SER A 102 10.72 49.07 -0.98
N GLN A 103 10.71 49.49 -2.25
CA GLN A 103 11.58 49.20 -3.41
C GLN A 103 12.82 48.30 -3.28
N LYS A 104 13.09 47.62 -4.43
CA LYS A 104 14.25 46.83 -4.92
C LYS A 104 13.85 45.36 -5.12
N ASP A 105 13.91 44.71 -6.29
CA ASP A 105 14.69 44.91 -7.51
C ASP A 105 13.92 44.34 -8.71
N GLU A 106 13.68 45.18 -9.73
CA GLU A 106 13.41 44.72 -11.11
C GLU A 106 14.24 45.58 -12.06
N THR A 107 15.43 45.10 -12.45
CA THR A 107 16.22 45.67 -13.54
C THR A 107 17.09 44.59 -14.19
N MET A 108 16.61 43.98 -15.27
CA MET A 108 17.45 43.46 -16.38
C MET A 108 16.59 42.86 -17.51
N LYS A 109 15.77 43.68 -18.18
CA LYS A 109 15.04 43.26 -19.40
C LYS A 109 14.91 44.32 -20.50
N GLN A 110 15.81 45.32 -20.56
CA GLN A 110 15.74 46.36 -21.60
C GLN A 110 17.11 46.80 -22.16
N GLN A 111 17.96 45.86 -22.57
CA GLN A 111 19.10 46.19 -23.45
C GLN A 111 19.33 45.05 -24.44
N LEU A 112 18.60 45.03 -25.56
CA LEU A 112 18.95 44.21 -26.74
C LEU A 112 18.18 44.58 -28.03
N ILE A 113 17.79 45.84 -28.22
CA ILE A 113 17.22 46.32 -29.49
C ILE A 113 17.74 47.73 -29.81
N THR A 114 19.04 47.86 -30.10
CA THR A 114 19.57 48.95 -30.93
C THR A 114 21.00 48.59 -31.34
N MET A 115 21.20 48.06 -32.54
CA MET A 115 22.44 48.16 -33.35
C MET A 115 22.27 47.26 -34.58
N LEU A 116 21.58 47.80 -35.58
CA LEU A 116 21.57 47.29 -36.94
C LEU A 116 21.78 48.51 -37.84
N VAL A 117 22.70 48.35 -38.80
CA VAL A 117 23.05 49.25 -39.92
C VAL A 117 24.09 50.34 -39.59
N LEU A 118 25.35 50.07 -39.95
CA LEU A 118 26.14 50.82 -40.93
C LEU A 118 27.56 50.20 -41.00
N GLY A 119 28.01 49.83 -42.20
CA GLY A 119 29.40 49.42 -42.41
C GLY A 119 29.59 48.27 -43.41
N SER A 120 29.22 48.51 -44.67
CA SER A 120 29.68 47.74 -45.83
C SER A 120 31.15 48.04 -46.16
N LEU A 121 31.79 47.07 -46.83
CA LEU A 121 33.06 47.11 -47.58
C LEU A 121 34.35 46.76 -46.82
N ALA A 122 34.76 45.49 -46.91
CA ALA A 122 36.04 45.06 -47.51
C ALA A 122 36.15 43.53 -47.47
N PHE A 123 36.23 42.89 -48.64
CA PHE A 123 36.76 41.53 -48.78
C PHE A 123 38.27 41.56 -48.57
N PRO A 124 38.85 40.47 -48.06
CA PRO A 124 39.77 39.75 -48.94
C PRO A 124 39.46 38.24 -49.01
N ALA A 125 39.86 37.71 -50.16
CA ALA A 125 39.75 36.32 -50.56
C ALA A 125 40.76 35.41 -49.84
N ALA A 126 40.43 34.12 -49.89
CA ALA A 126 41.32 32.95 -49.83
C ALA A 126 41.98 32.60 -48.49
N ALA A 127 41.45 31.54 -47.85
CA ALA A 127 42.22 30.33 -47.57
C ALA A 127 41.27 29.18 -47.19
N ASP A 128 41.34 28.12 -47.98
CA ASP A 128 40.70 26.82 -47.76
C ASP A 128 41.12 26.22 -46.41
N GLU A 129 40.17 26.03 -45.49
CA GLU A 129 40.30 25.02 -44.46
C GLU A 129 39.00 24.22 -44.37
N LYS A 130 39.09 22.96 -44.80
CA LYS A 130 38.00 21.99 -44.92
C LYS A 130 37.34 21.77 -43.56
N ALA A 131 36.26 22.49 -43.30
CA ALA A 131 35.29 22.12 -42.28
C ALA A 131 34.63 20.79 -42.66
N LYS A 132 35.09 19.71 -42.04
CA LYS A 132 34.44 18.40 -42.02
C LYS A 132 33.00 18.58 -41.51
N LYS A 133 32.06 18.73 -42.45
CA LYS A 133 30.63 18.57 -42.22
C LYS A 133 30.42 17.13 -41.76
N GLU A 134 30.29 16.90 -40.47
CA GLU A 134 29.74 15.66 -39.94
C GLU A 134 28.30 15.53 -40.45
N THR A 135 28.16 14.82 -41.56
CA THR A 135 26.89 14.39 -42.10
C THR A 135 26.23 13.48 -41.04
N LYS A 136 25.24 14.00 -40.30
CA LYS A 136 24.33 13.15 -39.56
C LYS A 136 23.82 12.06 -40.53
N PRO A 137 23.93 10.76 -40.19
CA PRO A 137 23.50 9.71 -41.09
C PRO A 137 22.03 9.92 -41.42
N ARG A 138 21.73 10.03 -42.73
CA ARG A 138 20.37 10.07 -43.25
C ARG A 138 19.68 8.77 -42.78
N PRO A 139 18.52 8.83 -42.12
CA PRO A 139 17.87 7.62 -41.64
C PRO A 139 17.61 6.66 -42.80
N PRO A 140 17.79 5.35 -42.60
CA PRO A 140 17.60 4.35 -43.65
C PRO A 140 16.18 4.48 -44.23
N VAL A 141 16.07 4.34 -45.55
CA VAL A 141 14.80 4.37 -46.28
C VAL A 141 13.89 3.27 -45.72
N THR A 142 12.93 3.65 -44.89
CA THR A 142 12.02 2.72 -44.24
C THR A 142 11.09 2.11 -45.29
N LYS A 143 11.12 0.78 -45.45
CA LYS A 143 10.17 0.07 -46.31
C LYS A 143 8.74 0.40 -45.85
N LYS A 144 7.83 0.72 -46.79
CA LYS A 144 6.43 1.09 -46.47
C LYS A 144 5.49 -0.11 -46.33
N THR A 145 6.00 -1.33 -46.50
CA THR A 145 5.23 -2.57 -46.38
C THR A 145 5.48 -3.24 -45.02
N PRO A 146 4.47 -3.93 -44.45
CA PRO A 146 4.65 -4.78 -43.27
C PRO A 146 5.67 -5.89 -43.55
N ASP A 147 6.47 -6.22 -42.55
CA ASP A 147 7.28 -7.43 -42.56
C ASP A 147 6.45 -8.64 -42.11
N ALA A 148 6.93 -9.85 -42.40
CA ALA A 148 6.34 -11.08 -41.87
C ALA A 148 6.30 -11.05 -40.34
N PHE A 149 5.16 -11.43 -39.76
CA PHE A 149 4.94 -11.37 -38.32
C PHE A 149 5.80 -12.40 -37.58
N PRO A 150 6.69 -12.01 -36.65
CA PRO A 150 7.62 -12.95 -36.02
C PRO A 150 6.90 -13.94 -35.08
N GLU A 151 7.18 -15.24 -35.19
CA GLU A 151 6.57 -16.26 -34.31
C GLU A 151 6.85 -15.99 -32.81
N GLY A 152 8.03 -15.45 -32.49
CA GLY A 152 8.42 -15.18 -31.10
C GLY A 152 7.56 -14.13 -30.38
N ILE A 153 6.85 -13.26 -31.11
CA ILE A 153 5.98 -12.21 -30.53
C ILE A 153 4.52 -12.67 -30.35
N VAL A 154 4.20 -13.92 -30.71
CA VAL A 154 2.84 -14.47 -30.55
C VAL A 154 2.40 -14.41 -29.09
N ARG A 155 1.22 -13.86 -28.83
CA ARG A 155 0.65 -13.58 -27.49
C ARG A 155 1.46 -12.57 -26.68
N PHE A 156 2.11 -11.64 -27.37
CA PHE A 156 2.72 -10.46 -26.76
C PHE A 156 1.69 -9.62 -26.02
N ASN A 157 2.16 -8.98 -24.95
CA ASN A 157 1.43 -7.95 -24.25
C ASN A 157 2.45 -7.03 -23.59
N GLY A 158 2.54 -5.79 -24.02
CA GLY A 158 3.60 -4.89 -23.56
C GLY A 158 3.56 -3.53 -24.23
N MET A 159 4.65 -2.77 -24.05
CA MET A 159 4.85 -1.47 -24.70
C MET A 159 5.92 -1.59 -25.78
N LEU A 160 5.71 -0.85 -26.86
CA LEU A 160 6.65 -0.72 -27.97
C LEU A 160 6.92 0.76 -28.26
N VAL A 161 8.13 1.04 -28.71
CA VAL A 161 8.56 2.35 -29.19
C VAL A 161 9.05 2.17 -30.61
N GLY A 162 8.64 3.06 -31.50
CA GLY A 162 9.01 2.94 -32.89
C GLY A 162 8.65 4.16 -33.72
N ARG A 163 9.16 4.20 -34.95
CA ARG A 163 8.84 5.25 -35.91
C ARG A 163 7.57 4.93 -36.67
N LEU A 164 6.65 5.89 -36.73
CA LEU A 164 5.47 5.79 -37.54
C LEU A 164 5.85 5.73 -39.02
N VAL A 165 5.46 4.67 -39.73
CA VAL A 165 5.75 4.51 -41.17
C VAL A 165 4.57 4.94 -42.02
N LYS A 166 3.36 4.56 -41.61
CA LYS A 166 2.10 4.87 -42.29
C LYS A 166 0.98 4.87 -41.24
N LYS A 167 -0.05 5.70 -41.43
CA LYS A 167 -1.26 5.69 -40.61
C LYS A 167 -2.51 5.73 -41.48
N ASP A 168 -3.57 5.14 -40.96
CA ASP A 168 -4.93 5.26 -41.47
C ASP A 168 -5.83 5.57 -40.27
N VAL A 169 -6.26 6.84 -40.21
CA VAL A 169 -7.04 7.36 -39.08
C VAL A 169 -8.48 6.88 -39.15
N GLU A 170 -9.02 6.62 -40.34
CA GLU A 170 -10.42 6.18 -40.50
C GLU A 170 -10.61 4.77 -39.94
N THR A 171 -9.63 3.89 -40.20
CA THR A 171 -9.67 2.51 -39.69
C THR A 171 -9.02 2.35 -38.32
N GLY A 172 -8.35 3.39 -37.80
CA GLY A 172 -7.63 3.32 -36.54
C GLY A 172 -6.45 2.34 -36.60
N THR A 173 -5.75 2.32 -37.73
CA THR A 173 -4.61 1.43 -37.97
C THR A 173 -3.35 2.21 -38.29
N PHE A 174 -2.19 1.69 -37.89
CA PHE A 174 -0.92 2.28 -38.27
C PHE A 174 0.18 1.22 -38.41
N LEU A 175 1.14 1.51 -39.28
CA LEU A 175 2.35 0.73 -39.48
C LEU A 175 3.48 1.40 -38.72
N ILE A 176 4.14 0.66 -37.84
CA ILE A 176 5.26 1.16 -37.04
C ILE A 176 6.51 0.32 -37.28
N ASN A 177 7.66 0.98 -37.45
CA ASN A 177 8.97 0.33 -37.41
C ASN A 177 9.43 0.30 -35.95
N VAL A 178 9.45 -0.88 -35.33
CA VAL A 178 9.72 -1.00 -33.90
C VAL A 178 11.20 -0.80 -33.61
N ASP A 179 11.54 0.20 -32.82
CA ASP A 179 12.91 0.48 -32.41
C ASP A 179 13.25 -0.18 -31.05
N ALA A 180 12.28 -0.29 -30.13
CA ALA A 180 12.50 -0.92 -28.82
C ALA A 180 11.22 -1.47 -28.18
N ILE A 181 11.41 -2.36 -27.20
CA ILE A 181 10.36 -2.91 -26.33
C ILE A 181 10.74 -2.57 -24.88
N PRO A 182 10.35 -1.38 -24.39
CA PRO A 182 10.67 -0.98 -23.03
C PRO A 182 10.08 -1.95 -21.99
N ARG A 183 8.86 -2.44 -22.25
CA ARG A 183 8.10 -3.16 -21.23
C ARG A 183 7.37 -4.38 -21.77
N VAL A 184 7.42 -5.46 -20.98
CA VAL A 184 6.65 -6.68 -21.21
C VAL A 184 5.80 -6.96 -19.99
N TRP A 185 4.49 -7.06 -20.18
CA TRP A 185 3.55 -7.28 -19.10
C TRP A 185 3.61 -8.71 -18.56
N ARG A 186 3.23 -8.88 -17.29
CA ARG A 186 3.31 -10.19 -16.60
C ARG A 186 2.41 -11.26 -17.25
N ASN A 187 1.33 -10.85 -17.89
CA ASN A 187 0.41 -11.74 -18.60
C ASN A 187 0.81 -11.99 -20.07
N SER A 188 1.92 -11.43 -20.54
CA SER A 188 2.44 -11.76 -21.87
C SER A 188 2.91 -13.21 -21.92
N LYS A 189 2.57 -13.91 -23.01
CA LYS A 189 3.01 -15.28 -23.28
C LYS A 189 3.98 -15.39 -24.47
N ALA A 190 4.38 -14.25 -25.05
CA ALA A 190 5.38 -14.21 -26.13
C ALA A 190 6.70 -14.82 -25.69
N GLU A 191 7.20 -15.79 -26.47
CA GLU A 191 8.42 -16.53 -26.18
C GLU A 191 9.65 -15.63 -26.28
N ASN A 192 9.74 -14.87 -27.37
CA ASN A 192 10.80 -13.90 -27.63
C ASN A 192 10.19 -12.57 -28.08
N PRO A 193 9.81 -11.69 -27.14
CA PRO A 193 9.25 -10.39 -27.48
C PRO A 193 10.18 -9.56 -28.38
N LYS A 194 11.50 -9.66 -28.22
CA LYS A 194 12.46 -8.84 -28.98
C LYS A 194 12.55 -9.19 -30.46
N SER A 195 11.92 -10.27 -30.92
CA SER A 195 11.92 -10.68 -32.33
C SER A 195 11.26 -9.65 -33.27
N ILE A 196 10.43 -8.75 -32.74
CA ILE A 196 9.76 -7.69 -33.49
C ILE A 196 10.60 -6.41 -33.64
N VAL A 197 11.72 -6.28 -32.90
CA VAL A 197 12.60 -5.11 -33.01
C VAL A 197 13.22 -5.06 -34.41
N GLY A 198 13.19 -3.88 -35.02
CA GLY A 198 13.62 -3.61 -36.39
C GLY A 198 12.59 -3.95 -37.46
N LYS A 199 11.41 -4.49 -37.09
CA LYS A 199 10.35 -4.90 -38.03
C LYS A 199 9.28 -3.83 -38.18
N ASN A 200 8.71 -3.78 -39.38
CA ASN A 200 7.50 -3.02 -39.68
C ASN A 200 6.27 -3.86 -39.36
N VAL A 201 5.47 -3.43 -38.38
CA VAL A 201 4.30 -4.18 -37.92
C VAL A 201 3.05 -3.30 -37.87
N ILE A 202 1.92 -3.90 -38.22
CA ILE A 202 0.63 -3.23 -38.15
C ILE A 202 0.12 -3.28 -36.70
N VAL A 203 -0.32 -2.13 -36.21
CA VAL A 203 -1.09 -1.99 -34.97
C VAL A 203 -2.48 -1.50 -35.34
N ASN A 204 -3.53 -2.22 -34.92
CA ASN A 204 -4.93 -1.86 -35.16
C ASN A 204 -5.68 -1.53 -33.87
N GLY A 205 -6.95 -1.14 -33.99
CA GLY A 205 -7.85 -0.94 -32.86
C GLY A 205 -7.70 0.41 -32.16
N VAL A 206 -7.03 1.38 -32.79
CA VAL A 206 -6.98 2.76 -32.27
C VAL A 206 -8.35 3.40 -32.45
N SER A 207 -8.91 3.95 -31.37
CA SER A 207 -10.25 4.52 -31.37
C SER A 207 -10.38 5.63 -30.31
N GLY A 208 -11.46 6.41 -30.42
CA GLY A 208 -11.76 7.51 -29.49
C GLY A 208 -10.66 8.58 -29.46
N LYS A 209 -10.33 9.07 -28.27
CA LYS A 209 -9.31 10.13 -28.05
C LYS A 209 -7.91 9.78 -28.61
N TRP A 210 -7.63 8.51 -28.87
CA TRP A 210 -6.33 8.09 -29.37
C TRP A 210 -6.16 8.32 -30.88
N LEU A 211 -7.28 8.48 -31.61
CA LEU A 211 -7.24 8.90 -33.01
C LEU A 211 -6.64 10.30 -33.16
N ASP A 212 -6.84 11.19 -32.18
CA ASP A 212 -6.24 12.53 -32.16
C ASP A 212 -4.72 12.46 -32.16
N VAL A 213 -4.14 11.47 -31.47
CA VAL A 213 -2.69 11.24 -31.47
C VAL A 213 -2.23 10.82 -32.87
N LEU A 214 -2.94 9.89 -33.50
CA LEU A 214 -2.63 9.50 -34.88
C LEU A 214 -2.80 10.68 -35.85
N LEU A 215 -3.79 11.55 -35.67
CA LEU A 215 -3.98 12.74 -36.51
C LEU A 215 -2.77 13.67 -36.44
N VAL A 216 -2.27 13.96 -35.23
CA VAL A 216 -1.19 14.93 -35.01
C VAL A 216 0.20 14.39 -35.38
N VAL A 217 0.45 13.09 -35.17
CA VAL A 217 1.79 12.50 -35.39
C VAL A 217 2.07 12.35 -36.88
N LYS A 218 3.25 12.77 -37.33
CA LYS A 218 3.67 12.67 -38.74
C LYS A 218 4.41 11.36 -39.01
N GLU A 219 4.35 10.89 -40.25
CA GLU A 219 5.21 9.79 -40.70
C GLU A 219 6.69 10.15 -40.44
N GLY A 220 7.46 9.18 -39.96
CA GLY A 220 8.84 9.31 -39.51
C GLY A 220 9.01 9.70 -38.04
N GLU A 221 7.97 10.19 -37.36
CA GLU A 221 8.05 10.55 -35.94
C GLU A 221 7.95 9.32 -35.02
N THR A 222 8.54 9.42 -33.84
CA THR A 222 8.57 8.31 -32.87
C THR A 222 7.31 8.33 -32.00
N LEU A 223 6.71 7.15 -31.87
CA LEU A 223 5.57 6.86 -31.01
C LEU A 223 5.99 5.87 -29.92
N GLU A 224 5.36 6.02 -28.77
CA GLU A 224 5.30 4.98 -27.74
C GLU A 224 3.86 4.53 -27.62
N CYS A 225 3.63 3.21 -27.71
CA CYS A 225 2.30 2.67 -27.54
C CYS A 225 2.28 1.33 -26.82
N GLU A 226 1.16 1.04 -26.16
CA GLU A 226 0.84 -0.29 -25.69
C GLU A 226 0.31 -1.16 -26.82
N ALA A 227 0.62 -2.45 -26.81
CA ALA A 227 0.16 -3.39 -27.81
C ALA A 227 0.03 -4.79 -27.23
N HIS A 228 -0.99 -5.51 -27.67
CA HIS A 228 -1.14 -6.93 -27.43
C HIS A 228 -1.32 -7.70 -28.73
N HIS A 229 -0.97 -8.99 -28.72
CA HIS A 229 -1.25 -9.89 -29.82
C HIS A 229 -2.39 -10.84 -29.43
N VAL A 230 -3.55 -10.67 -30.08
CA VAL A 230 -4.71 -11.57 -29.91
C VAL A 230 -4.64 -12.72 -30.92
N ARG A 231 -4.61 -12.39 -32.22
CA ARG A 231 -4.64 -13.34 -33.34
C ARG A 231 -4.14 -12.69 -34.63
N GLY A 232 -3.74 -13.51 -35.60
CA GLY A 232 -3.34 -13.06 -36.94
C GLY A 232 -1.88 -12.58 -36.98
N GLU A 233 -1.59 -11.68 -37.92
CA GLU A 233 -0.24 -11.17 -38.21
C GLU A 233 -0.05 -9.71 -37.79
N GLN A 234 -0.83 -9.25 -36.80
CA GLN A 234 -0.86 -7.86 -36.37
C GLN A 234 -1.01 -7.73 -34.86
N LEU A 235 -0.63 -6.57 -34.35
CA LEU A 235 -0.84 -6.17 -32.97
C LEU A 235 -2.14 -5.36 -32.84
N THR A 236 -2.71 -5.35 -31.65
CA THR A 236 -3.90 -4.59 -31.31
C THR A 236 -3.61 -3.65 -30.14
N PHE A 237 -4.04 -2.40 -30.29
CA PHE A 237 -3.95 -1.38 -29.27
C PHE A 237 -5.05 -1.57 -28.22
N PRO A 238 -4.70 -1.71 -26.92
CA PRO A 238 -5.69 -1.98 -25.88
C PRO A 238 -6.47 -0.75 -25.39
N GLY A 239 -6.09 0.47 -25.77
CA GLY A 239 -6.78 1.70 -25.32
C GLY A 239 -6.13 2.45 -24.16
N GLU A 240 -4.92 2.08 -23.73
CA GLU A 240 -4.30 2.60 -22.49
C GLU A 240 -3.22 3.66 -22.71
N LEU A 241 -2.30 3.46 -23.66
CA LEU A 241 -1.19 4.39 -23.91
C LEU A 241 -0.82 4.44 -25.39
N LEU A 242 -0.99 5.59 -26.02
CA LEU A 242 -0.48 5.92 -27.34
C LEU A 242 -0.08 7.40 -27.33
N ARG A 243 1.21 7.71 -27.50
CA ARG A 243 1.70 9.09 -27.49
C ARG A 243 2.86 9.32 -28.44
N LYS A 244 3.00 10.56 -28.89
CA LYS A 244 4.22 11.06 -29.52
C LYS A 244 5.32 11.19 -28.48
N VAL A 245 6.52 10.72 -28.80
CA VAL A 245 7.70 10.88 -27.97
C VAL A 245 8.83 11.53 -28.76
N ALA A 246 9.91 11.91 -28.07
CA ALA A 246 11.12 12.36 -28.73
C ALA A 246 11.68 11.27 -29.68
N PRO A 247 12.48 11.64 -30.70
CA PRO A 247 13.14 10.66 -31.55
C PRO A 247 13.87 9.61 -30.72
N TYR A 248 13.71 8.33 -31.10
CA TYR A 248 14.32 7.22 -30.39
C TYR A 248 15.84 7.40 -30.24
N ASP A 249 16.33 7.37 -29.00
CA ASP A 249 17.75 7.27 -28.64
C ASP A 249 17.94 5.99 -27.81
N PRO A 250 18.82 5.05 -28.22
CA PRO A 250 19.12 3.86 -27.42
C PRO A 250 19.50 4.15 -25.96
N LYS A 251 20.06 5.33 -25.66
CA LYS A 251 20.41 5.74 -24.28
C LYS A 251 19.19 5.93 -23.40
N ASP A 252 18.04 6.21 -23.98
CA ASP A 252 16.77 6.37 -23.25
C ASP A 252 16.09 5.03 -22.95
N TYR A 253 16.59 3.94 -23.50
CA TYR A 253 16.04 2.59 -23.37
C TYR A 253 17.14 1.59 -22.97
N PRO A 254 17.70 1.70 -21.76
CA PRO A 254 18.79 0.85 -21.32
C PRO A 254 18.37 -0.62 -21.27
N VAL A 255 19.23 -1.49 -21.80
CA VAL A 255 19.00 -2.95 -21.84
C VAL A 255 19.69 -3.62 -20.66
N LEU A 256 18.93 -4.41 -19.90
CA LEU A 256 19.46 -5.15 -18.77
C LEU A 256 20.34 -6.32 -19.22
N PRO A 257 21.49 -6.56 -18.55
CA PRO A 257 22.29 -7.76 -18.76
C PRO A 257 21.48 -9.03 -18.47
N GLU A 258 21.67 -10.06 -19.29
CA GLU A 258 20.93 -11.31 -19.15
C GLU A 258 21.15 -11.96 -17.78
N GLN A 259 22.39 -11.92 -17.28
CA GLN A 259 22.73 -12.49 -15.97
C GLN A 259 22.14 -11.69 -14.79
N PHE A 260 21.74 -10.44 -15.00
CA PHE A 260 21.09 -9.60 -13.99
C PHE A 260 19.57 -9.83 -13.94
N ARG A 261 18.97 -10.50 -14.93
CA ARG A 261 17.51 -10.65 -15.00
C ARG A 261 16.99 -11.47 -13.81
N GLY A 262 15.86 -11.03 -13.25
CA GLY A 262 15.31 -11.59 -12.01
C GLY A 262 15.95 -11.07 -10.72
N PHE A 263 16.73 -9.98 -10.80
CA PHE A 263 17.32 -9.34 -9.63
C PHE A 263 16.29 -8.95 -8.57
N ASN A 264 16.64 -9.17 -7.30
CA ASN A 264 15.88 -8.72 -6.14
C ASN A 264 16.84 -8.31 -5.03
N GLY A 265 16.89 -7.03 -4.69
CA GLY A 265 17.95 -6.51 -3.83
C GLY A 265 17.99 -4.98 -3.78
N ALA A 266 19.11 -4.44 -3.32
CA ALA A 266 19.37 -3.01 -3.26
C ALA A 266 20.57 -2.62 -4.11
N VAL A 267 20.52 -1.46 -4.75
CA VAL A 267 21.65 -0.88 -5.48
C VAL A 267 21.86 0.58 -5.06
N ALA A 268 23.11 1.03 -5.18
CA ALA A 268 23.42 2.46 -5.20
C ALA A 268 23.54 2.90 -6.66
N ALA A 269 22.92 4.03 -7.00
CA ALA A 269 22.87 4.51 -8.37
C ALA A 269 22.78 6.04 -8.43
N LYS A 270 23.24 6.62 -9.53
CA LYS A 270 23.08 8.04 -9.86
C LYS A 270 21.93 8.22 -10.83
N ILE A 271 21.04 9.19 -10.57
CA ILE A 271 19.94 9.52 -11.48
C ILE A 271 20.50 10.24 -12.72
N VAL A 272 20.27 9.67 -13.89
CA VAL A 272 20.72 10.20 -15.19
C VAL A 272 19.58 10.91 -15.92
N LYS A 273 18.36 10.35 -15.87
CA LYS A 273 17.18 10.92 -16.52
C LYS A 273 15.94 10.72 -15.65
N LYS A 274 14.97 11.62 -15.82
CA LYS A 274 13.71 11.64 -15.08
C LYS A 274 12.54 11.91 -16.05
N ASP A 275 11.63 10.94 -16.21
CA ASP A 275 10.39 11.09 -16.98
C ASP A 275 9.24 11.45 -16.04
N ARG A 276 8.78 12.71 -16.13
CA ARG A 276 7.74 13.28 -15.26
C ARG A 276 6.34 12.75 -15.55
N GLU A 277 6.07 12.32 -16.77
CA GLU A 277 4.74 11.85 -17.17
C GLU A 277 4.51 10.42 -16.68
N MET A 278 5.51 9.54 -16.86
CA MET A 278 5.40 8.13 -16.48
C MET A 278 5.85 7.83 -15.05
N PHE A 279 6.39 8.83 -14.36
CA PHE A 279 7.05 8.68 -13.06
C PHE A 279 8.15 7.61 -13.11
N GLU A 280 9.03 7.69 -14.12
CA GLU A 280 10.13 6.75 -14.33
C GLU A 280 11.49 7.46 -14.22
N LEU A 281 12.51 6.70 -13.82
CA LEU A 281 13.90 7.18 -13.71
C LEU A 281 14.82 6.28 -14.53
N ILE A 282 15.79 6.88 -15.23
CA ILE A 282 16.96 6.16 -15.72
C ILE A 282 18.09 6.45 -14.75
N VAL A 283 18.71 5.38 -14.24
CA VAL A 283 19.79 5.49 -13.27
C VAL A 283 21.03 4.73 -13.74
N GLN A 284 22.20 5.29 -13.47
CA GLN A 284 23.51 4.66 -13.66
C GLN A 284 23.86 3.92 -12.37
N VAL A 285 24.03 2.60 -12.41
CA VAL A 285 24.32 1.82 -11.21
C VAL A 285 25.79 1.96 -10.84
N ASP A 286 26.04 2.43 -9.62
CA ASP A 286 27.38 2.54 -9.06
C ASP A 286 27.85 1.17 -8.55
N ARG A 287 27.00 0.50 -7.76
CA ARG A 287 27.27 -0.84 -7.22
C ARG A 287 26.01 -1.54 -6.72
N VAL A 288 26.07 -2.87 -6.63
CA VAL A 288 25.08 -3.67 -5.90
C VAL A 288 25.38 -3.59 -4.40
N ILE A 289 24.37 -3.25 -3.60
CA ILE A 289 24.49 -3.14 -2.13
C ILE A 289 24.19 -4.48 -1.47
N ASP A 290 23.08 -5.12 -1.88
CA ASP A 290 22.62 -6.35 -1.25
C ASP A 290 21.72 -7.16 -2.19
N THR A 291 21.63 -8.46 -1.95
CA THR A 291 20.73 -9.40 -2.64
C THR A 291 19.80 -10.07 -1.63
N TRP A 292 18.52 -10.21 -1.96
CA TRP A 292 17.52 -10.74 -1.02
C TRP A 292 17.10 -12.18 -1.34
N LYS A 293 16.35 -12.81 -0.42
CA LYS A 293 15.97 -14.24 -0.42
C LYS A 293 15.30 -14.76 -1.70
N ASN A 294 14.74 -13.87 -2.54
CA ASN A 294 14.07 -14.21 -3.81
C ASN A 294 14.81 -13.68 -5.04
N ASN A 295 16.11 -13.38 -4.91
CA ASN A 295 16.96 -12.98 -6.03
C ASN A 295 17.15 -14.17 -6.99
N ARG A 296 16.79 -13.99 -8.26
CA ARG A 296 16.96 -15.00 -9.32
C ARG A 296 18.01 -14.62 -10.36
N ALA A 297 18.67 -13.47 -10.18
CA ALA A 297 19.77 -13.07 -11.04
C ALA A 297 20.92 -14.07 -10.91
N LYS A 298 21.41 -14.57 -12.05
CA LYS A 298 22.59 -15.45 -12.12
C LYS A 298 23.85 -14.73 -11.63
N ASN A 299 23.98 -13.44 -11.96
CA ASN A 299 25.07 -12.59 -11.51
C ASN A 299 24.61 -11.13 -11.36
N ALA A 300 24.37 -10.72 -10.11
CA ALA A 300 23.92 -9.39 -9.78
C ALA A 300 24.91 -8.29 -10.18
N LYS A 301 26.22 -8.53 -10.10
CA LYS A 301 27.25 -7.50 -10.35
C LYS A 301 27.36 -7.09 -11.81
N THR A 302 26.75 -7.82 -12.74
CA THR A 302 26.80 -7.49 -14.18
C THR A 302 26.12 -6.18 -14.56
N ILE A 303 25.33 -5.59 -13.64
CA ILE A 303 24.70 -4.28 -13.80
C ILE A 303 25.61 -3.12 -13.37
N GLU A 304 26.68 -3.37 -12.61
CA GLU A 304 27.55 -2.30 -12.11
C GLU A 304 28.18 -1.54 -13.30
N GLY A 305 28.16 -0.20 -13.24
CA GLY A 305 28.59 0.63 -14.35
C GLY A 305 27.62 0.68 -15.54
N LYS A 306 26.42 0.12 -15.43
CA LYS A 306 25.38 0.17 -16.48
C LYS A 306 24.16 0.97 -16.06
N GLN A 307 23.38 1.37 -17.05
CA GLN A 307 22.11 2.04 -16.83
C GLN A 307 20.97 1.04 -16.70
N MET A 308 19.93 1.43 -15.96
CA MET A 308 18.67 0.70 -15.89
C MET A 308 17.50 1.66 -15.70
N MET A 309 16.32 1.21 -16.12
CA MET A 309 15.08 1.96 -15.94
C MET A 309 14.32 1.50 -14.69
N LEU A 310 13.96 2.46 -13.85
CA LEU A 310 13.20 2.27 -12.62
C LEU A 310 11.79 2.84 -12.76
N ALA A 311 10.81 1.99 -12.48
CA ALA A 311 9.39 2.31 -12.46
C ALA A 311 8.79 2.03 -11.06
N GLY A 312 7.48 2.27 -10.91
CA GLY A 312 6.75 1.96 -9.67
C GLY A 312 6.66 3.12 -8.67
N PHE A 313 6.85 4.36 -9.14
CA PHE A 313 6.75 5.56 -8.31
C PHE A 313 5.32 6.10 -8.15
N TRP A 314 4.33 5.49 -8.79
CA TRP A 314 2.92 5.90 -8.67
C TRP A 314 2.39 5.95 -7.23
N ARG A 315 2.86 5.02 -6.37
CA ARG A 315 2.53 5.01 -4.93
C ARG A 315 3.55 5.80 -4.06
N ARG A 316 4.55 6.40 -4.70
CA ARG A 316 5.69 7.11 -4.10
C ARG A 316 5.95 8.46 -4.80
N LYS A 317 4.88 9.16 -5.18
CA LYS A 317 4.97 10.39 -5.98
C LYS A 317 5.79 11.47 -5.27
N GLU A 318 5.57 11.64 -3.97
CA GLU A 318 6.30 12.62 -3.15
C GLU A 318 7.81 12.35 -3.18
N GLN A 319 8.23 11.09 -2.95
CA GLN A 319 9.64 10.71 -3.02
C GLN A 319 10.19 10.95 -4.44
N TYR A 320 9.44 10.60 -5.47
CA TYR A 320 9.83 10.86 -6.85
C TYR A 320 10.01 12.36 -7.14
N HIS A 321 9.10 13.22 -6.66
CA HIS A 321 9.19 14.67 -6.87
C HIS A 321 10.42 15.27 -6.18
N GLY A 322 10.80 14.78 -5.01
CA GLY A 322 12.00 15.21 -4.27
C GLY A 322 13.33 14.87 -4.95
N LEU A 323 13.36 13.92 -5.88
CA LEU A 323 14.57 13.48 -6.58
C LEU A 323 14.92 14.37 -7.77
N LYS A 324 16.21 14.63 -7.97
CA LYS A 324 16.74 15.41 -9.09
C LYS A 324 17.70 14.58 -9.93
N VAL A 325 17.82 14.92 -11.22
CA VAL A 325 18.89 14.38 -12.06
C VAL A 325 20.24 14.77 -11.45
N GLY A 326 21.16 13.83 -11.38
CA GLY A 326 22.46 13.96 -10.71
C GLY A 326 22.49 13.45 -9.28
N ASP A 327 21.34 13.27 -8.62
CA ASP A 327 21.29 12.73 -7.25
C ASP A 327 21.82 11.30 -7.22
N HIS A 328 22.60 10.97 -6.19
CA HIS A 328 22.87 9.58 -5.84
C HIS A 328 21.78 9.05 -4.91
N ILE A 329 21.36 7.82 -5.15
CA ILE A 329 20.31 7.15 -4.42
C ILE A 329 20.72 5.74 -4.04
N GLU A 330 20.17 5.26 -2.93
CA GLU A 330 20.06 3.84 -2.62
C GLU A 330 18.62 3.41 -2.81
N VAL A 331 18.41 2.37 -3.60
CA VAL A 331 17.07 1.95 -4.00
C VAL A 331 16.90 0.44 -3.91
N GLY A 332 15.83 0.03 -3.25
CA GLY A 332 15.40 -1.36 -3.13
C GLY A 332 14.48 -1.74 -4.30
N ILE A 333 14.91 -2.70 -5.12
CA ILE A 333 14.31 -2.99 -6.43
C ILE A 333 13.97 -4.46 -6.60
N GLN A 334 12.95 -4.71 -7.44
CA GLN A 334 12.54 -6.05 -7.83
C GLN A 334 12.31 -6.12 -9.34
N HIS A 335 12.95 -7.10 -9.98
CA HIS A 335 12.73 -7.44 -11.37
C HIS A 335 11.65 -8.53 -11.47
N ILE A 336 10.40 -8.10 -11.65
CA ILE A 336 9.22 -8.98 -11.64
C ILE A 336 9.11 -9.78 -12.96
N GLY A 337 9.18 -9.09 -14.10
CA GLY A 337 9.05 -9.70 -15.43
C GLY A 337 10.40 -9.84 -16.10
N MET A 338 11.00 -11.04 -16.08
CA MET A 338 12.37 -11.26 -16.59
C MET A 338 12.58 -10.86 -18.06
N ARG A 339 11.51 -10.82 -18.86
CA ARG A 339 11.55 -10.39 -20.28
C ARG A 339 11.46 -8.87 -20.47
N SER A 340 11.23 -8.11 -19.40
CA SER A 340 11.09 -6.65 -19.41
C SER A 340 12.45 -5.97 -19.15
N GLU A 341 12.60 -4.71 -19.56
CA GLU A 341 13.77 -3.89 -19.22
C GLU A 341 13.54 -3.01 -17.97
N HIS A 342 12.29 -2.88 -17.52
CA HIS A 342 11.94 -2.10 -16.33
C HIS A 342 12.10 -2.91 -15.05
N LEU A 343 12.65 -2.26 -14.02
CA LEU A 343 12.62 -2.75 -12.65
C LEU A 343 11.64 -1.92 -11.82
N THR A 344 10.97 -2.58 -10.88
CA THR A 344 10.02 -1.91 -9.99
C THR A 344 10.74 -1.56 -8.69
N VAL A 345 10.62 -0.31 -8.24
CA VAL A 345 11.01 0.06 -6.87
C VAL A 345 10.09 -0.69 -5.91
N ALA A 346 10.65 -1.56 -5.09
CA ALA A 346 9.89 -2.52 -4.29
C ALA A 346 9.83 -2.11 -2.81
N GLU A 347 10.96 -1.73 -2.22
CA GLU A 347 11.06 -1.50 -0.78
C GLU A 347 11.17 -0.02 -0.45
N PHE A 348 12.31 0.60 -0.77
CA PHE A 348 12.64 1.96 -0.37
C PHE A 348 13.40 2.69 -1.48
N ILE A 349 13.47 4.02 -1.34
CA ILE A 349 14.41 4.88 -2.05
C ILE A 349 14.92 5.93 -1.06
N ARG A 350 16.22 6.18 -1.05
CA ARG A 350 16.89 7.13 -0.16
C ARG A 350 17.92 7.90 -0.96
N LYS A 351 17.96 9.22 -0.78
CA LYS A 351 19.04 10.05 -1.35
C LYS A 351 20.31 9.84 -0.54
N THR A 352 21.45 9.72 -1.22
CA THR A 352 22.77 9.62 -0.61
C THR A 352 23.58 10.86 -0.97
N GLU A 353 24.23 11.48 0.03
CA GLU A 353 25.14 12.60 -0.21
C GLU A 353 26.41 12.05 -0.87
N GLY A 354 26.53 12.30 -2.17
CA GLY A 354 27.38 11.52 -3.07
C GLY A 354 28.88 11.65 -2.82
N ILE A 355 29.53 10.50 -2.54
CA ILE A 355 30.84 10.13 -3.07
C ILE A 355 30.85 8.61 -3.30
N PRO A 356 31.03 8.11 -4.53
CA PRO A 356 31.24 6.68 -4.78
C PRO A 356 32.64 6.30 -4.29
N GLY A 357 32.76 5.88 -3.03
CA GLY A 357 34.03 5.35 -2.49
C GLY A 357 34.27 5.60 -1.00
N LYS A 358 33.65 6.63 -0.41
CA LYS A 358 33.61 6.79 1.04
C LYS A 358 32.21 6.41 1.51
N ARG A 359 32.13 5.39 2.39
CA ARG A 359 31.00 5.35 3.34
C ARG A 359 30.88 6.77 3.91
N PRO A 360 29.69 7.37 4.01
CA PRO A 360 29.50 8.42 4.98
C PRO A 360 29.73 7.76 6.33
N VAL A 361 30.98 7.79 6.79
CA VAL A 361 31.30 7.70 8.22
C VAL A 361 30.96 9.07 8.80
N ALA A 362 29.70 9.47 8.64
CA ALA A 362 29.01 10.12 9.73
C ALA A 362 28.51 8.98 10.62
N ARG A 363 29.47 8.27 11.23
CA ARG A 363 29.29 7.82 12.61
C ARG A 363 29.06 9.13 13.36
N SER A 364 27.80 9.53 13.51
CA SER A 364 27.38 10.16 14.74
C SER A 364 28.01 9.33 15.85
N LYS A 365 28.84 9.97 16.68
CA LYS A 365 29.56 9.35 17.80
C LYS A 365 28.76 8.16 18.31
N GLU A 366 29.38 6.99 18.20
CA GLU A 366 28.90 5.77 18.81
C GLU A 366 28.62 6.06 20.28
N THR A 367 27.36 6.29 20.62
CA THR A 367 26.81 5.78 21.86
C THR A 367 26.71 4.27 21.62
N GLU A 368 27.55 3.53 22.32
CA GLU A 368 27.78 2.11 22.21
C GLU A 368 26.49 1.27 22.03
N GLU A 369 26.56 0.30 21.10
CA GLU A 369 25.78 -0.93 21.03
C GLU A 369 24.23 -0.87 21.15
N GLY A 370 23.56 -0.69 20.01
CA GLY A 370 22.09 -0.77 19.89
C GLY A 370 21.59 -1.82 18.91
N GLY A 371 22.23 -3.00 18.85
CA GLY A 371 21.69 -4.14 18.11
C GLY A 371 20.46 -4.72 18.80
N LEU A 372 19.53 -5.31 18.05
CA LEU A 372 18.45 -6.09 18.66
C LEU A 372 19.05 -7.27 19.43
N PRO A 373 18.66 -7.49 20.70
CA PRO A 373 19.20 -8.58 21.49
C PRO A 373 18.87 -9.95 20.91
N ASP A 374 19.71 -10.93 21.24
CA ASP A 374 19.53 -12.30 20.79
C ASP A 374 18.16 -12.88 21.16
N GLY A 375 17.49 -13.48 20.17
CA GLY A 375 16.17 -14.05 20.33
C GLY A 375 15.00 -13.10 20.03
N MET A 376 15.27 -11.87 19.56
CA MET A 376 14.26 -10.94 19.04
C MET A 376 13.80 -11.23 17.60
N ASN A 377 14.38 -12.25 16.95
CA ASN A 377 14.04 -12.61 15.58
C ASN A 377 12.54 -12.92 15.41
N GLY A 378 11.86 -12.06 14.65
CA GLY A 378 10.43 -12.16 14.37
C GLY A 378 9.56 -11.59 15.49
N PHE A 379 10.10 -10.67 16.29
CA PHE A 379 9.33 -9.87 17.24
C PHE A 379 8.13 -9.21 16.56
N LEU A 380 6.99 -9.24 17.23
CA LEU A 380 5.78 -8.54 16.85
C LEU A 380 5.00 -8.20 18.12
N GLY A 381 5.11 -6.96 18.56
CA GLY A 381 4.48 -6.48 19.80
C GLY A 381 4.45 -4.96 19.92
N SER A 382 3.86 -4.46 21.00
CA SER A 382 4.00 -3.05 21.39
C SER A 382 5.15 -2.87 22.37
N LEU A 383 5.82 -1.74 22.26
CA LEU A 383 6.92 -1.29 23.10
C LEU A 383 6.51 0.04 23.73
N VAL A 384 6.84 0.21 25.01
CA VAL A 384 6.75 1.49 25.69
C VAL A 384 8.16 1.90 26.07
N GLY A 385 8.48 3.16 25.85
CA GLY A 385 9.82 3.64 26.16
C GLY A 385 10.02 5.12 25.90
N THR A 386 11.19 5.59 26.30
CA THR A 386 11.57 7.00 26.22
C THR A 386 12.25 7.31 24.89
N LEU A 387 11.76 8.33 24.18
CA LEU A 387 12.32 8.76 22.90
C LEU A 387 13.72 9.36 23.09
N VAL A 388 14.73 8.76 22.47
CA VAL A 388 16.14 9.22 22.54
C VAL A 388 16.46 10.07 21.32
N GLU A 389 16.13 9.57 20.13
CA GLU A 389 16.40 10.25 18.85
C GLU A 389 15.24 10.07 17.89
N LYS A 390 15.08 11.02 16.97
CA LYS A 390 14.10 10.93 15.88
C LYS A 390 14.64 11.62 14.64
N ASP A 391 14.25 11.08 13.49
CA ASP A 391 14.41 11.65 12.17
C ASP A 391 13.03 11.58 11.51
N VAL A 392 12.34 12.72 11.52
CA VAL A 392 10.95 12.84 11.04
C VAL A 392 10.90 12.63 9.53
N GLU A 393 11.90 13.11 8.78
CA GLU A 393 11.96 12.98 7.34
C GLU A 393 12.10 11.51 6.90
N LYS A 394 12.91 10.74 7.65
CA LYS A 394 13.07 9.30 7.38
C LYS A 394 11.99 8.43 8.02
N GLY A 395 11.12 8.99 8.87
CA GLY A 395 10.17 8.22 9.66
C GLY A 395 10.87 7.19 10.55
N THR A 396 12.00 7.58 11.15
CA THR A 396 12.78 6.71 12.04
C THR A 396 12.93 7.33 13.42
N LEU A 397 13.00 6.49 14.44
CA LEU A 397 13.26 6.90 15.81
C LEU A 397 14.11 5.88 16.54
N VAL A 398 14.79 6.33 17.59
CA VAL A 398 15.47 5.49 18.57
C VAL A 398 14.81 5.74 19.92
N MET A 399 14.35 4.68 20.58
CA MET A 399 13.78 4.76 21.92
C MET A 399 14.46 3.79 22.88
N LYS A 400 14.65 4.21 24.13
CA LYS A 400 15.04 3.32 25.22
C LYS A 400 13.79 2.59 25.68
N VAL A 401 13.73 1.27 25.49
CA VAL A 401 12.53 0.50 25.82
C VAL A 401 12.44 0.31 27.33
N ASP A 402 11.34 0.73 27.92
CA ASP A 402 11.06 0.60 29.35
C ASP A 402 10.14 -0.60 29.63
N ALA A 403 9.24 -0.95 28.70
CA ALA A 403 8.38 -2.14 28.81
C ALA A 403 7.94 -2.73 27.45
N VAL A 404 7.54 -4.01 27.48
CA VAL A 404 6.93 -4.73 26.35
C VAL A 404 5.54 -5.22 26.76
N PRO A 405 4.53 -4.33 26.80
CA PRO A 405 3.24 -4.66 27.41
C PRO A 405 2.44 -5.71 26.64
N ARG A 406 2.56 -5.74 25.30
CA ARG A 406 1.78 -6.65 24.48
C ARG A 406 2.64 -7.35 23.44
N ILE A 407 2.42 -8.66 23.32
CA ILE A 407 2.96 -9.49 22.26
C ILE A 407 1.79 -10.06 21.45
N TRP A 408 1.85 -9.92 20.13
CA TRP A 408 0.79 -10.38 19.24
C TRP A 408 0.95 -11.86 18.87
N ARG A 409 -0.16 -12.49 18.45
CA ARG A 409 -0.24 -13.93 18.17
C ARG A 409 0.76 -14.43 17.11
N GLN A 410 1.16 -13.56 16.18
CA GLN A 410 2.11 -13.90 15.12
C GLN A 410 3.59 -13.66 15.49
N ASN A 411 3.87 -13.26 16.74
CA ASN A 411 5.23 -13.09 17.23
C ASN A 411 6.00 -14.42 17.21
N ARG A 412 7.22 -14.39 16.65
CA ARG A 412 8.13 -15.55 16.60
C ARG A 412 9.39 -15.36 17.45
N ALA A 413 9.57 -14.19 18.06
CA ALA A 413 10.68 -13.93 18.97
C ALA A 413 10.64 -14.90 20.16
N ARG A 414 11.78 -15.53 20.44
CA ARG A 414 11.96 -16.46 21.57
C ARG A 414 12.09 -15.71 22.90
N LYS A 415 12.74 -14.55 22.88
CA LYS A 415 13.00 -13.72 24.08
C LYS A 415 12.54 -12.28 23.86
N PRO A 416 11.24 -12.03 23.65
CA PRO A 416 10.70 -10.72 23.27
C PRO A 416 10.96 -9.62 24.32
N LYS A 417 11.10 -9.99 25.60
CA LYS A 417 11.38 -9.06 26.71
C LYS A 417 12.87 -8.72 26.89
N SER A 418 13.77 -9.38 26.15
CA SER A 418 15.22 -9.08 26.22
C SER A 418 15.58 -7.67 25.75
N ILE A 419 14.65 -7.02 25.06
CA ILE A 419 14.77 -5.65 24.55
C ILE A 419 14.56 -4.57 25.63
N ILE A 420 14.03 -4.92 26.80
CA ILE A 420 13.82 -3.97 27.91
C ILE A 420 15.18 -3.43 28.38
N GLY A 421 15.25 -2.12 28.58
CA GLY A 421 16.44 -1.36 28.94
C GLY A 421 17.35 -1.01 27.76
N LYS A 422 17.08 -1.51 26.55
CA LYS A 422 17.90 -1.29 25.36
C LYS A 422 17.40 -0.12 24.51
N ASN A 423 18.33 0.53 23.81
CA ASN A 423 18.02 1.51 22.78
C ASN A 423 17.69 0.78 21.49
N VAL A 424 16.52 1.07 20.92
CA VAL A 424 15.98 0.34 19.78
C VAL A 424 15.62 1.32 18.69
N ARG A 425 16.18 1.07 17.50
CA ARG A 425 15.80 1.78 16.29
C ARG A 425 14.51 1.20 15.72
N ILE A 426 13.53 2.06 15.52
CA ILE A 426 12.26 1.75 14.84
C ILE A 426 12.20 2.57 13.54
N GLU A 427 11.94 1.89 12.43
CA GLU A 427 11.88 2.48 11.09
C GLU A 427 10.50 2.33 10.45
N GLY A 428 10.21 3.15 9.44
CA GLY A 428 9.00 3.02 8.63
C GLY A 428 7.75 3.65 9.27
N VAL A 429 7.93 4.62 10.16
CA VAL A 429 6.81 5.47 10.63
C VAL A 429 6.26 6.23 9.43
N SER A 430 4.99 5.99 9.10
CA SER A 430 4.35 6.54 7.90
C SER A 430 3.82 7.96 8.10
N ASN A 431 3.58 8.68 7.00
CA ASN A 431 3.14 10.09 7.00
C ASN A 431 1.94 10.37 7.91
N ARG A 432 0.97 9.44 8.04
CA ARG A 432 -0.19 9.59 8.94
C ARG A 432 0.16 9.74 10.42
N LEU A 433 1.34 9.27 10.83
CA LEU A 433 1.80 9.27 12.23
C LEU A 433 3.08 10.08 12.40
N LEU A 434 3.59 10.70 11.32
CA LEU A 434 4.70 11.63 11.39
C LEU A 434 4.36 12.84 12.26
N ASP A 435 3.11 13.28 12.32
CA ASP A 435 2.70 14.39 13.19
C ASP A 435 2.93 14.06 14.67
N VAL A 436 2.67 12.82 15.08
CA VAL A 436 2.94 12.36 16.44
C VAL A 436 4.45 12.34 16.68
N LEU A 437 5.23 11.82 15.73
CA LEU A 437 6.69 11.82 15.84
C LEU A 437 7.27 13.25 15.83
N LEU A 438 6.71 14.17 15.05
CA LEU A 438 7.10 15.57 14.92
C LEU A 438 6.85 16.34 16.21
N THR A 439 5.68 16.14 16.82
CA THR A 439 5.28 16.79 18.07
C THR A 439 5.94 16.19 19.32
N THR A 440 6.33 14.90 19.28
CA THR A 440 6.97 14.23 20.43
C THR A 440 8.40 14.75 20.63
N ARG A 441 8.73 15.22 21.83
CA ARG A 441 10.06 15.72 22.16
C ARG A 441 10.97 14.58 22.64
N LYS A 442 12.29 14.74 22.47
CA LYS A 442 13.27 13.84 23.09
C LYS A 442 13.05 13.82 24.61
N GLY A 443 13.15 12.65 25.22
CA GLY A 443 12.85 12.42 26.64
C GLY A 443 11.38 12.11 26.94
N GLU A 444 10.46 12.20 25.98
CA GLU A 444 9.06 11.85 26.19
C GLU A 444 8.82 10.35 25.99
N THR A 445 7.85 9.80 26.72
CA THR A 445 7.48 8.39 26.64
C THR A 445 6.47 8.16 25.50
N LEU A 446 6.75 7.13 24.70
CA LEU A 446 5.92 6.70 23.58
C LEU A 446 5.51 5.24 23.77
N GLU A 447 4.35 4.90 23.22
CA GLU A 447 3.98 3.51 22.93
C GLU A 447 3.94 3.29 21.41
N VAL A 448 4.74 2.35 20.93
CA VAL A 448 4.98 2.08 19.51
C VAL A 448 4.87 0.59 19.20
N ALA A 449 4.16 0.24 18.13
CA ALA A 449 4.16 -1.09 17.55
C ALA A 449 5.50 -1.37 16.85
N GLY A 450 6.10 -2.53 17.12
CA GLY A 450 7.33 -2.97 16.48
C GLY A 450 7.18 -4.35 15.85
N ARG A 451 7.71 -4.50 14.64
CA ARG A 451 7.86 -5.80 13.96
C ARG A 451 9.31 -6.00 13.52
N HIS A 452 9.94 -7.07 13.97
CA HIS A 452 11.22 -7.47 13.41
C HIS A 452 11.03 -8.24 12.10
N VAL A 453 11.54 -7.67 11.01
CA VAL A 453 11.57 -8.33 9.69
C VAL A 453 12.97 -8.86 9.40
N ARG A 454 13.99 -7.99 9.53
CA ARG A 454 15.41 -8.29 9.29
C ARG A 454 16.31 -7.22 9.91
N GLY A 455 17.60 -7.53 10.06
CA GLY A 455 18.62 -6.59 10.51
C GLY A 455 18.57 -6.32 12.01
N ASN A 456 19.05 -5.15 12.42
CA ASN A 456 19.17 -4.76 13.83
C ASN A 456 18.13 -3.72 14.27
N SER A 457 17.01 -3.62 13.54
CA SER A 457 15.96 -2.63 13.80
C SER A 457 14.57 -3.25 13.73
N LEU A 458 13.59 -2.55 14.31
CA LEU A 458 12.18 -2.89 14.16
C LEU A 458 11.55 -2.03 13.07
N THR A 459 10.61 -2.61 12.34
CA THR A 459 9.75 -1.90 11.40
C THR A 459 8.42 -1.60 12.06
N PHE A 460 7.93 -0.37 11.94
CA PHE A 460 6.61 0.03 12.38
C PHE A 460 5.53 -0.58 11.47
N PRO A 461 4.61 -1.42 11.98
CA PRO A 461 3.62 -2.10 11.15
C PRO A 461 2.37 -1.26 10.83
N GLY A 462 2.25 -0.03 11.34
CA GLY A 462 1.09 0.84 11.09
C GLY A 462 0.00 0.85 12.16
N GLU A 463 0.12 0.05 13.22
CA GLU A 463 -1.02 -0.24 14.11
C GLU A 463 -1.14 0.66 15.35
N LEU A 464 -0.02 1.01 16.00
CA LEU A 464 -0.04 1.72 17.28
C LEU A 464 1.16 2.65 17.40
N PHE A 465 0.92 3.96 17.45
CA PHE A 465 1.94 4.97 17.67
C PHE A 465 1.32 6.14 18.42
N ARG A 466 1.68 6.33 19.69
CA ARG A 466 1.13 7.41 20.50
C ARG A 466 2.10 7.87 21.59
N LYS A 467 1.97 9.14 21.96
CA LYS A 467 2.55 9.65 23.20
C LYS A 467 1.76 9.12 24.40
N VAL A 468 2.46 8.69 25.44
CA VAL A 468 1.87 8.20 26.69
C VAL A 468 2.45 8.97 27.87
N ALA A 469 1.84 8.82 29.04
CA ALA A 469 2.40 9.36 30.27
C ALA A 469 3.80 8.76 30.54
N PRO A 470 4.67 9.46 31.30
CA PRO A 470 5.96 8.91 31.71
C PRO A 470 5.83 7.49 32.25
N TYR A 471 6.75 6.61 31.84
CA TYR A 471 6.72 5.21 32.24
C TYR A 471 6.73 5.07 33.77
N LYS A 472 5.77 4.30 34.27
CA LYS A 472 5.69 3.85 35.66
C LYS A 472 5.52 2.34 35.68
N PRO A 473 6.32 1.58 36.45
CA PRO A 473 6.20 0.13 36.52
C PRO A 473 4.77 -0.34 36.87
N GLU A 474 4.04 0.41 37.70
CA GLU A 474 2.67 0.07 38.10
C GLU A 474 1.66 0.08 36.94
N ASP A 475 1.92 0.88 35.89
CA ASP A 475 1.06 1.00 34.71
C ASP A 475 1.24 -0.15 33.71
N TYR A 476 2.30 -0.95 33.86
CA TYR A 476 2.67 -2.03 32.96
C TYR A 476 2.94 -3.31 33.73
N PRO A 477 1.90 -3.91 34.34
CA PRO A 477 2.08 -5.04 35.23
C PRO A 477 2.59 -6.27 34.48
N VAL A 478 3.47 -7.03 35.14
CA VAL A 478 4.08 -8.25 34.60
C VAL A 478 3.38 -9.47 35.19
N LEU A 479 2.93 -10.38 34.31
CA LEU A 479 2.32 -11.63 34.76
C LEU A 479 3.39 -12.58 35.33
N PRO A 480 3.13 -13.24 36.48
CA PRO A 480 3.99 -14.30 37.01
C PRO A 480 4.15 -15.42 36.00
N ASP A 481 5.37 -15.97 35.88
CA ASP A 481 5.67 -17.01 34.88
C ASP A 481 4.86 -18.30 35.11
N GLU A 482 4.57 -18.64 36.37
CA GLU A 482 3.74 -19.80 36.72
C GLU A 482 2.26 -19.62 36.38
N PHE A 483 1.80 -18.38 36.17
CA PHE A 483 0.43 -18.07 35.73
C PHE A 483 0.25 -18.10 34.21
N ARG A 484 1.34 -18.10 33.44
CA ARG A 484 1.28 -17.96 31.97
C ARG A 484 0.58 -19.18 31.35
N GLY A 485 -0.21 -18.93 30.31
CA GLY A 485 -1.08 -19.93 29.70
C GLY A 485 -2.34 -20.26 30.50
N PHE A 486 -2.68 -19.48 31.53
CA PHE A 486 -3.92 -19.64 32.28
C PHE A 486 -5.16 -19.48 31.38
N GLN A 487 -6.15 -20.33 31.61
CA GLN A 487 -7.50 -20.18 31.10
C GLN A 487 -8.49 -20.49 32.22
N GLY A 488 -9.40 -19.56 32.50
CA GLY A 488 -10.32 -19.71 33.61
C GLY A 488 -11.04 -18.42 33.96
N MET A 489 -11.60 -18.38 35.16
CA MET A 489 -12.32 -17.24 35.71
C MET A 489 -11.53 -16.61 36.85
N VAL A 490 -11.44 -15.29 36.84
CA VAL A 490 -10.79 -14.50 37.88
C VAL A 490 -11.73 -13.42 38.40
N SER A 491 -11.68 -13.17 39.71
CA SER A 491 -12.24 -12.00 40.35
C SER A 491 -11.16 -10.94 40.49
N ALA A 492 -11.49 -9.70 40.17
CA ALA A 492 -10.53 -8.61 40.21
C ALA A 492 -11.18 -7.26 40.50
N GLN A 493 -10.38 -6.31 40.98
CA GLN A 493 -10.78 -4.91 41.10
C GLN A 493 -10.17 -4.09 39.96
N ILE A 494 -10.94 -3.22 39.33
CA ILE A 494 -10.44 -2.32 38.28
C ILE A 494 -9.62 -1.20 38.93
N VAL A 495 -8.35 -1.09 38.55
CA VAL A 495 -7.41 -0.07 39.05
C VAL A 495 -7.30 1.09 38.07
N LYS A 496 -7.29 0.82 36.76
CA LYS A 496 -7.14 1.85 35.73
C LYS A 496 -7.86 1.47 34.44
N LYS A 497 -8.26 2.48 33.66
CA LYS A 497 -8.87 2.33 32.33
C LYS A 497 -7.95 2.92 31.25
N ASP A 498 -7.64 2.15 30.21
CA ASP A 498 -7.04 2.66 28.96
C ASP A 498 -8.13 2.86 27.92
N LYS A 499 -8.55 4.12 27.74
CA LYS A 499 -9.64 4.50 26.84
C LYS A 499 -9.32 4.26 25.36
N THR A 500 -8.05 4.31 24.97
CA THR A 500 -7.66 4.17 23.56
C THR A 500 -7.64 2.71 23.14
N MET A 501 -7.09 1.84 23.99
CA MET A 501 -6.99 0.40 23.69
C MET A 501 -8.21 -0.39 24.18
N TYR A 502 -9.17 0.28 24.82
CA TYR A 502 -10.30 -0.36 25.51
C TYR A 502 -9.79 -1.49 26.43
N GLY A 503 -8.75 -1.19 27.21
CA GLY A 503 -8.11 -2.10 28.15
C GLY A 503 -8.33 -1.66 29.59
N LEU A 504 -8.21 -2.60 30.53
CA LEU A 504 -8.28 -2.35 31.96
C LEU A 504 -6.99 -2.83 32.61
N ILE A 505 -6.49 -2.09 33.61
CA ILE A 505 -5.54 -2.64 34.58
C ILE A 505 -6.38 -3.09 35.77
N ILE A 506 -6.25 -4.36 36.12
CA ILE A 506 -7.02 -4.99 37.18
C ILE A 506 -6.07 -5.51 38.25
N LYS A 507 -6.48 -5.52 39.52
CA LYS A 507 -5.81 -6.24 40.61
C LYS A 507 -6.59 -7.52 40.88
N VAL A 508 -6.00 -8.66 40.59
CA VAL A 508 -6.68 -9.96 40.74
C VAL A 508 -6.83 -10.26 42.23
N THR A 509 -8.06 -10.40 42.69
CA THR A 509 -8.39 -10.70 44.09
C THR A 509 -8.49 -12.20 44.32
N ASP A 510 -8.94 -12.96 43.31
CA ASP A 510 -9.10 -14.41 43.42
C ASP A 510 -9.08 -15.10 42.07
N VAL A 511 -8.73 -16.40 42.06
CA VAL A 511 -8.83 -17.28 40.89
C VAL A 511 -9.95 -18.27 41.14
N ASN A 512 -11.16 -17.93 40.70
CA ASN A 512 -12.36 -18.68 41.05
C ASN A 512 -12.38 -20.09 40.44
N ARG A 513 -11.87 -20.24 39.20
CA ARG A 513 -11.93 -21.50 38.48
C ARG A 513 -10.87 -21.58 37.39
N SER A 514 -10.19 -22.73 37.29
CA SER A 514 -9.38 -23.10 36.13
C SER A 514 -10.20 -23.95 35.15
N PHE A 515 -10.03 -23.73 33.85
CA PHE A 515 -10.72 -24.51 32.80
C PHE A 515 -9.84 -25.62 32.24
N ASN A 516 -10.49 -26.62 31.64
CA ASN A 516 -9.81 -27.68 30.90
C ASN A 516 -8.98 -27.04 29.76
N GLY A 517 -7.67 -27.32 29.75
CA GLY A 517 -6.72 -26.74 28.80
C GLY A 517 -5.91 -25.55 29.32
N SER A 518 -6.12 -25.11 30.56
CA SER A 518 -5.20 -24.18 31.23
C SER A 518 -3.80 -24.81 31.34
N LYS A 519 -2.77 -24.06 30.93
CA LYS A 519 -1.36 -24.50 30.97
C LYS A 519 -0.57 -23.84 32.12
N ALA A 520 -1.24 -23.04 32.95
CA ALA A 520 -0.62 -22.40 34.10
C ALA A 520 -0.20 -23.46 35.12
N LYS A 521 1.06 -23.37 35.58
CA LYS A 521 1.60 -24.27 36.61
C LYS A 521 1.02 -23.96 37.99
N LYS A 522 0.86 -22.66 38.30
CA LYS A 522 0.32 -22.18 39.58
C LYS A 522 -0.63 -21.01 39.35
N PRO A 523 -1.92 -21.27 39.06
CA PRO A 523 -2.91 -20.24 38.84
C PRO A 523 -2.97 -19.18 39.95
N GLU A 524 -2.86 -19.59 41.21
CA GLU A 524 -2.94 -18.68 42.36
C GLU A 524 -1.79 -17.66 42.46
N SER A 525 -0.70 -17.84 41.70
CA SER A 525 0.44 -16.91 41.71
C SER A 525 0.07 -15.48 41.30
N ILE A 526 -1.06 -15.29 40.60
CA ILE A 526 -1.57 -13.96 40.22
C ILE A 526 -2.32 -13.24 41.34
N LYS A 527 -2.70 -13.93 42.43
CA LYS A 527 -3.53 -13.35 43.49
C LYS A 527 -2.82 -12.17 44.16
N GLY A 528 -3.54 -11.05 44.28
CA GLY A 528 -3.02 -9.78 44.77
C GLY A 528 -2.15 -9.00 43.78
N LYS A 529 -1.82 -9.57 42.61
CA LYS A 529 -1.03 -8.92 41.55
C LYS A 529 -1.94 -8.18 40.57
N THR A 530 -1.36 -7.23 39.86
CA THR A 530 -2.03 -6.52 38.78
C THR A 530 -1.82 -7.23 37.44
N ALA A 531 -2.74 -7.02 36.51
CA ALA A 531 -2.70 -7.57 35.15
C ALA A 531 -3.40 -6.64 34.17
N ILE A 532 -3.02 -6.70 32.88
CA ILE A 532 -3.73 -6.01 31.81
C ILE A 532 -4.85 -6.92 31.32
N LEU A 533 -6.10 -6.48 31.44
CA LEU A 533 -7.27 -7.15 30.89
C LEU A 533 -7.69 -6.46 29.57
N SER A 534 -7.80 -7.24 28.49
CA SER A 534 -8.16 -6.76 27.16
C SER A 534 -9.28 -7.59 26.52
N GLY A 535 -9.73 -7.19 25.33
CA GLY A 535 -10.81 -7.87 24.61
C GLY A 535 -12.11 -7.06 24.52
N PHE A 536 -12.11 -5.80 24.97
CA PHE A 536 -13.31 -4.95 24.95
C PHE A 536 -13.49 -4.14 23.66
N TRP A 537 -12.59 -4.25 22.67
CA TRP A 537 -12.72 -3.50 21.42
C TRP A 537 -14.06 -3.76 20.70
N ARG A 538 -14.53 -5.01 20.72
CA ARG A 538 -15.84 -5.42 20.18
C ARG A 538 -16.98 -5.35 21.21
N ARG A 539 -16.70 -4.88 22.43
CA ARG A 539 -17.62 -4.82 23.58
C ARG A 539 -17.50 -3.46 24.30
N LYS A 540 -17.56 -2.39 23.51
CA LYS A 540 -17.33 -1.01 23.99
C LYS A 540 -18.40 -0.57 24.99
N ASP A 541 -19.61 -1.09 24.84
CA ASP A 541 -20.75 -0.92 25.73
C ASP A 541 -20.47 -1.48 27.12
N VAL A 542 -19.95 -2.71 27.21
CA VAL A 542 -19.55 -3.33 28.48
C VAL A 542 -18.44 -2.51 29.13
N TYR A 543 -17.41 -2.15 28.37
CA TYR A 543 -16.32 -1.32 28.86
C TYR A 543 -16.79 0.07 29.35
N GLY A 544 -17.78 0.66 28.70
CA GLY A 544 -18.36 1.95 29.08
C GLY A 544 -19.01 1.94 30.46
N LYS A 545 -19.63 0.81 30.85
CA LYS A 545 -20.32 0.63 32.13
C LYS A 545 -19.38 0.34 33.31
N LEU A 546 -18.16 -0.11 33.04
CA LEU A 546 -17.18 -0.46 34.07
C LEU A 546 -16.44 0.79 34.57
N ASN A 547 -16.31 0.96 35.88
CA ASN A 547 -15.61 2.09 36.50
C ASN A 547 -14.37 1.64 37.28
N VAL A 548 -13.42 2.57 37.47
CA VAL A 548 -12.29 2.33 38.39
C VAL A 548 -12.85 2.11 39.79
N GLY A 549 -12.35 1.10 40.50
CA GLY A 549 -12.83 0.65 41.81
C GLY A 549 -13.83 -0.51 41.74
N ASP A 550 -14.49 -0.72 40.60
CA ASP A 550 -15.46 -1.81 40.45
C ASP A 550 -14.80 -3.17 40.62
N ARG A 551 -15.50 -4.07 41.32
CA ARG A 551 -15.16 -5.49 41.38
C ARG A 551 -15.82 -6.20 40.21
N ILE A 552 -15.05 -7.01 39.51
CA ILE A 552 -15.50 -7.76 38.34
C ILE A 552 -15.12 -9.22 38.47
N GLU A 553 -15.89 -10.06 37.78
CA GLU A 553 -15.49 -11.40 37.40
C GLU A 553 -15.36 -11.46 35.89
N ALA A 554 -14.24 -12.02 35.44
CA ALA A 554 -13.93 -12.12 34.02
C ALA A 554 -13.50 -13.54 33.68
N VAL A 555 -14.08 -14.06 32.60
CA VAL A 555 -13.59 -15.29 31.98
C VAL A 555 -12.46 -14.92 31.03
N VAL A 556 -11.24 -15.37 31.36
CA VAL A 556 -10.01 -14.92 30.73
C VAL A 556 -9.17 -16.06 30.16
N ARG A 557 -8.36 -15.72 29.17
CA ARG A 557 -7.31 -16.58 28.62
C ARG A 557 -6.03 -15.79 28.42
N ASN A 558 -4.90 -16.33 28.84
CA ASN A 558 -3.58 -15.86 28.41
C ASN A 558 -3.20 -16.62 27.12
N GLU A 559 -3.62 -16.08 25.97
CA GLU A 559 -3.49 -16.74 24.67
C GLU A 559 -2.03 -16.85 24.19
N VAL A 560 -1.22 -15.83 24.48
CA VAL A 560 0.19 -15.77 24.09
C VAL A 560 1.04 -15.81 25.35
N THR A 561 1.75 -16.91 25.60
CA THR A 561 2.54 -17.08 26.84
C THR A 561 3.60 -16.00 27.05
N GLY A 562 4.04 -15.29 26.01
CA GLY A 562 4.97 -14.17 26.14
C GLY A 562 4.36 -12.84 26.60
N THR A 563 3.04 -12.68 26.54
CA THR A 563 2.35 -11.39 26.78
C THR A 563 1.94 -11.23 28.25
N ASP A 564 1.86 -10.00 28.74
CA ASP A 564 1.36 -9.67 30.09
C ASP A 564 -0.13 -9.31 30.10
N VAL A 565 -0.82 -9.71 29.03
CA VAL A 565 -2.22 -9.40 28.77
C VAL A 565 -3.09 -10.65 28.91
N LEU A 566 -4.22 -10.49 29.60
CA LEU A 566 -5.32 -11.42 29.67
C LEU A 566 -6.40 -10.99 28.69
N SER A 567 -6.87 -11.92 27.86
CA SER A 567 -7.96 -11.68 26.91
C SER A 567 -9.27 -12.19 27.51
N VAL A 568 -10.29 -11.34 27.56
CA VAL A 568 -11.67 -11.75 27.88
C VAL A 568 -12.21 -12.62 26.75
N ILE A 569 -12.72 -13.81 27.08
CA ILE A 569 -13.27 -14.75 26.08
C ILE A 569 -14.79 -14.76 26.05
N GLU A 570 -15.47 -14.89 27.20
CA GLU A 570 -16.94 -15.05 27.24
C GLU A 570 -17.63 -13.81 27.78
N GLY A 571 -17.18 -13.24 28.89
CA GLY A 571 -17.83 -12.07 29.49
C GLY A 571 -17.05 -11.47 30.65
N VAL A 572 -17.46 -10.25 31.02
CA VAL A 572 -17.08 -9.58 32.27
C VAL A 572 -18.37 -9.16 32.95
N ARG A 573 -18.54 -9.54 34.22
CA ARG A 573 -19.68 -9.15 35.06
C ARG A 573 -19.20 -8.35 36.26
N LYS A 574 -19.98 -7.36 36.69
CA LYS A 574 -19.71 -6.62 37.92
C LYS A 574 -20.17 -7.44 39.12
N VAL A 575 -19.31 -7.62 40.12
CA VAL A 575 -19.62 -8.36 41.35
C VAL A 575 -20.33 -7.39 42.30
N GLY A 576 -21.59 -7.67 42.62
CA GLY A 576 -22.43 -6.83 43.49
C GLY A 576 -23.67 -6.24 42.81
N GLU A 577 -23.78 -6.33 41.48
CA GLU A 577 -25.10 -6.27 40.83
C GLU A 577 -25.73 -7.65 40.99
N SER A 578 -26.58 -7.81 42.01
CA SER A 578 -27.49 -8.95 42.04
C SER A 578 -28.31 -8.91 40.75
N GLU A 579 -28.27 -10.00 39.97
CA GLU A 579 -29.21 -10.20 38.88
C GLU A 579 -30.61 -10.10 39.48
N ASN A 580 -31.34 -9.03 39.16
CA ASN A 580 -32.76 -8.95 39.45
C ASN A 580 -33.43 -9.87 38.41
N PRO A 581 -33.88 -11.10 38.74
CA PRO A 581 -34.37 -12.03 37.76
C PRO A 581 -35.84 -11.73 37.53
N LYS A 582 -36.14 -10.65 36.80
CA LYS A 582 -37.46 -10.41 36.22
C LYS A 582 -37.32 -9.85 34.82
N LYS A 583 -36.94 -10.73 33.89
CA LYS A 583 -37.54 -10.70 32.56
C LYS A 583 -38.73 -11.65 32.59
N GLU A 584 -39.85 -11.06 32.95
CA GLU A 584 -41.19 -11.57 32.74
C GLU A 584 -41.27 -12.09 31.31
N ARG A 585 -41.33 -13.41 31.19
CA ARG A 585 -41.57 -14.10 29.93
C ARG A 585 -43.05 -13.86 29.67
N THR A 586 -43.40 -12.82 28.92
CA THR A 586 -44.73 -12.68 28.33
C THR A 586 -44.93 -13.88 27.40
N GLU A 587 -45.55 -14.92 27.92
CA GLU A 587 -46.20 -15.96 27.13
C GLU A 587 -47.29 -15.26 26.33
N LYS A 588 -47.11 -15.21 25.00
CA LYS A 588 -48.24 -14.91 24.11
C LYS A 588 -49.20 -16.10 24.19
N PRO A 589 -50.50 -15.88 24.47
CA PRO A 589 -51.47 -16.95 24.39
C PRO A 589 -51.55 -17.45 22.95
N ARG A 590 -51.60 -18.77 22.83
CA ARG A 590 -51.78 -19.51 21.59
C ARG A 590 -53.25 -19.34 21.20
N GLU A 591 -53.55 -18.44 20.27
CA GLU A 591 -54.88 -18.40 19.64
C GLU A 591 -55.01 -19.63 18.73
N GLU A 592 -55.96 -20.48 19.07
CA GLU A 592 -56.57 -21.44 18.16
C GLU A 592 -57.44 -20.69 17.15
N ARG A 593 -57.12 -20.85 15.86
CA ARG A 593 -58.09 -20.96 14.75
C ARG A 593 -57.39 -21.40 13.48
#